data_AF-A0A5D6V3D9-F1
#
_entry.id   AF-A0A5D6V3D9-F1
#
_cell.length_a   1.000
_cell.length_b   1.000
_cell.length_c   1.000
_cell.angle_alpha   90.00
_cell.angle_beta   90.00
_cell.angle_gamma   90.00
#
_symmetry.space_group_name_H-M   'P 1'
#
loop_
_entity.id
_entity.type
_entity.pdbx_description
1 polymer ?
#
loop_
_entity_poly.entity_id
_entity_poly.type
_entity_poly.pdbx_seq_one_letter_code
_entity_poly.pdbx_strand_id
1 'polypeptide(L)'
;MRHVFSRFTSLFAAAVLLSSAGVVAGPTGPATDQTQDTIQQRAKNLTGYYAFALHLSGRQRRAVQACTYRHLQQLDSIKQISVVYADRTGPGATGLPPQDANQIHARYEATMSRILTTGQFSTFHWLLSQ
;
A
#
# COMPACT_ATOMS: atom_id res chain seq x y z
N MET A 1 -8.11 -45.73 -16.89
CA MET A 1 -9.58 -45.61 -16.75
C MET A 1 -9.85 -44.36 -15.93
N ARG A 2 -10.22 -43.26 -16.61
CA ARG A 2 -11.59 -42.71 -16.64
C ARG A 2 -12.03 -42.10 -15.29
N HIS A 3 -11.80 -40.80 -15.16
CA HIS A 3 -12.84 -39.77 -15.08
C HIS A 3 -14.07 -40.03 -14.18
N VAL A 4 -14.30 -39.10 -13.24
CA VAL A 4 -15.34 -38.04 -13.35
C VAL A 4 -16.44 -37.96 -12.27
N PHE A 5 -16.80 -36.69 -11.98
CA PHE A 5 -18.02 -36.14 -11.37
C PHE A 5 -18.22 -36.36 -9.87
N SER A 6 -18.96 -35.54 -9.14
CA SER A 6 -19.61 -34.23 -9.29
C SER A 6 -20.39 -34.11 -8.00
N ARG A 7 -20.36 -32.98 -7.31
CA ARG A 7 -21.44 -32.63 -6.38
C ARG A 7 -21.87 -31.19 -6.62
N PHE A 8 -22.70 -31.07 -7.67
CA PHE A 8 -23.68 -30.01 -7.86
C PHE A 8 -24.99 -30.42 -7.14
N THR A 9 -25.39 -29.68 -6.10
CA THR A 9 -26.78 -29.60 -5.60
C THR A 9 -26.86 -28.30 -4.80
N SER A 10 -27.26 -27.18 -5.40
CA SER A 10 -28.63 -26.71 -5.63
C SER A 10 -29.34 -26.33 -4.33
N LEU A 11 -29.62 -25.04 -4.17
CA LEU A 11 -30.86 -24.51 -3.58
C LEU A 11 -30.96 -23.03 -3.96
N PHE A 12 -31.65 -22.79 -5.08
CA PHE A 12 -32.25 -21.51 -5.43
C PHE A 12 -33.46 -21.32 -4.50
N ALA A 13 -33.42 -20.32 -3.63
CA ALA A 13 -34.59 -19.85 -2.90
C ALA A 13 -34.72 -18.35 -3.13
N ALA A 14 -35.67 -18.00 -3.99
CA ALA A 14 -36.14 -16.63 -4.18
C ALA A 14 -36.89 -16.19 -2.92
N ALA A 15 -36.47 -15.07 -2.34
CA ALA A 15 -37.28 -14.29 -1.43
C ALA A 15 -37.07 -12.81 -1.79
N VAL A 16 -37.92 -12.33 -2.70
CA VAL A 16 -38.15 -10.90 -2.92
C VAL A 16 -38.98 -10.43 -1.72
N LEU A 17 -38.34 -9.68 -0.81
CA LEU A 17 -39.04 -8.82 0.12
C LEU A 17 -38.60 -7.38 -0.14
N LEU A 18 -39.53 -6.65 -0.73
CA LEU A 18 -39.57 -5.20 -0.78
C LEU A 18 -39.64 -4.67 0.67
N SER A 19 -38.55 -4.06 1.14
CA SER A 19 -38.56 -3.20 2.33
C SER A 19 -37.87 -1.89 1.98
N SER A 20 -38.67 -0.96 1.48
CA SER A 20 -38.36 0.46 1.42
C SER A 20 -38.54 1.07 2.82
N ALA A 21 -37.44 1.34 3.52
CA ALA A 21 -37.40 2.32 4.60
C ALA A 21 -35.94 2.73 4.80
N GLY A 22 -35.72 4.04 4.84
CA GLY A 22 -34.40 4.65 4.81
C GLY A 22 -33.51 4.30 6.00
N VAL A 23 -32.21 4.33 5.74
CA VAL A 23 -31.23 5.21 6.38
C VAL A 23 -30.04 5.17 5.44
N VAL A 24 -29.78 6.28 4.75
CA VAL A 24 -28.46 6.55 4.17
C VAL A 24 -27.56 6.83 5.37
N ALA A 25 -27.10 5.77 6.03
CA ALA A 25 -25.94 5.83 6.89
C ALA A 25 -24.75 5.89 5.92
N GLY A 26 -24.39 7.12 5.54
CA GLY A 26 -23.10 7.37 4.92
C GLY A 26 -22.02 6.71 5.77
N PRO A 27 -20.98 6.10 5.15
CA PRO A 27 -19.87 5.58 5.91
C PRO A 27 -19.09 6.77 6.48
N THR A 28 -19.48 7.22 7.68
CA THR A 28 -18.64 8.06 8.54
C THR A 28 -17.71 7.13 9.33
N GLY A 29 -16.92 6.34 8.60
CA GLY A 29 -15.67 5.76 9.09
C GLY A 29 -14.53 6.65 8.60
N PRO A 30 -13.49 6.92 9.41
CA PRO A 30 -12.56 8.01 9.13
C PRO A 30 -11.81 7.73 7.83
N ALA A 31 -11.67 8.74 6.98
CA ALA A 31 -10.98 8.66 5.68
C ALA A 31 -9.53 8.10 5.74
N THR A 32 -8.98 7.93 6.95
CA THR A 32 -7.73 7.22 7.24
C THR A 32 -7.77 5.73 6.91
N ASP A 33 -8.89 5.03 7.13
CA ASP A 33 -8.94 3.56 6.96
C ASP A 33 -8.82 3.19 5.48
N GLN A 34 -9.55 3.89 4.61
CA GLN A 34 -9.46 3.70 3.15
C GLN A 34 -8.07 4.03 2.59
N THR A 35 -7.40 5.03 3.17
CA THR A 35 -6.05 5.43 2.76
C THR A 35 -5.02 4.38 3.18
N GLN A 36 -5.12 3.86 4.40
CA GLN A 36 -4.26 2.79 4.90
C GLN A 36 -4.43 1.48 4.12
N ASP A 37 -5.67 1.08 3.83
CA ASP A 37 -5.95 -0.09 2.99
C ASP A 37 -5.33 0.04 1.60
N THR A 38 -5.40 1.25 1.02
CA THR A 38 -4.81 1.54 -0.29
C THR A 38 -3.28 1.49 -0.25
N ILE A 39 -2.64 2.02 0.79
CA ILE A 39 -1.18 1.97 0.98
C ILE A 39 -0.72 0.52 1.18
N GLN A 40 -1.43 -0.25 2.01
CA GLN A 40 -1.11 -1.65 2.27
C GLN A 40 -1.20 -2.50 1.00
N GLN A 41 -2.25 -2.30 0.19
CA GLN A 41 -2.40 -3.00 -1.08
C GLN A 41 -1.30 -2.60 -2.08
N ARG A 42 -0.96 -1.31 -2.16
CA ARG A 42 0.12 -0.82 -3.02
C ARG A 42 1.48 -1.41 -2.60
N ALA A 43 1.77 -1.43 -1.30
CA ALA A 43 2.97 -2.03 -0.75
C ALA A 43 3.05 -3.53 -1.08
N LYS A 44 1.93 -4.25 -0.97
CA LYS A 44 1.83 -5.68 -1.32
C LYS A 44 2.11 -5.91 -2.81
N ASN A 45 1.51 -5.11 -3.69
CA ASN A 45 1.71 -5.21 -5.14
C ASN A 45 3.18 -4.93 -5.53
N LEU A 46 3.78 -3.85 -5.02
CA LEU A 46 5.19 -3.54 -5.23
C LEU A 46 6.11 -4.65 -4.71
N THR A 47 5.80 -5.18 -3.52
CA THR A 47 6.55 -6.32 -2.98
C THR A 47 6.41 -7.55 -3.86
N GLY A 48 5.23 -7.81 -4.44
CA GLY A 48 5.02 -8.90 -5.38
C GLY A 48 5.92 -8.78 -6.61
N TYR A 49 6.01 -7.57 -7.17
CA TYR A 49 6.92 -7.26 -8.26
C TYR A 49 8.39 -7.48 -7.88
N TYR A 50 8.85 -6.91 -6.77
CA TYR A 50 10.22 -7.11 -6.29
C TYR A 50 10.52 -8.56 -5.94
N ALA A 51 9.54 -9.29 -5.38
CA ALA A 51 9.70 -10.71 -5.06
C ALA A 51 9.97 -11.55 -6.30
N PHE A 52 9.28 -11.23 -7.41
CA PHE A 52 9.51 -11.86 -8.70
C PHE A 52 10.86 -11.44 -9.28
N ALA A 53 11.12 -10.14 -9.44
CA ALA A 53 12.31 -9.63 -10.11
C ALA A 53 13.63 -9.92 -9.38
N LEU A 54 13.61 -9.97 -8.04
CA LEU A 54 14.81 -10.14 -7.20
C LEU A 54 14.93 -11.55 -6.61
N HIS A 55 13.98 -12.45 -6.93
CA HIS A 55 13.88 -13.79 -6.33
C HIS A 55 13.94 -13.76 -4.79
N LEU A 56 13.09 -12.94 -4.16
CA LEU A 56 13.12 -12.76 -2.71
C LEU A 56 12.67 -14.03 -1.96
N SER A 57 13.46 -14.43 -0.97
CA SER A 57 13.06 -15.45 0.01
C SER A 57 11.82 -15.01 0.80
N GLY A 58 11.11 -15.95 1.43
CA GLY A 58 9.93 -15.64 2.23
C GLY A 58 10.20 -14.71 3.43
N ARG A 59 11.43 -14.71 3.96
CA ARG A 59 11.86 -13.77 5.00
C ARG A 59 12.10 -12.38 4.42
N GLN A 60 12.83 -12.29 3.31
CA GLN A 60 13.10 -11.02 2.64
C GLN A 60 11.82 -10.36 2.16
N ARG A 61 10.89 -11.11 1.56
CA ARG A 61 9.60 -10.60 1.08
C ARG A 61 8.82 -9.88 2.18
N ARG A 62 8.76 -10.46 3.38
CA ARG A 62 8.09 -9.84 4.54
C ARG A 62 8.81 -8.57 5.00
N ALA A 63 10.14 -8.57 5.02
CA ALA A 63 10.93 -7.41 5.39
C ALA A 63 10.80 -6.27 4.36
N VAL A 64 10.84 -6.60 3.07
CA VAL A 64 10.61 -5.68 1.94
C VAL A 64 9.20 -5.09 2.05
N GLN A 65 8.17 -5.90 2.26
CA GLN A 65 6.80 -5.40 2.42
C GLN A 65 6.66 -4.40 3.57
N ALA A 66 7.21 -4.72 4.73
CA ALA A 66 7.17 -3.82 5.88
C ALA A 66 7.92 -2.52 5.61
N CYS A 67 9.07 -2.59 4.95
CA CYS A 67 9.87 -1.43 4.54
C CYS A 67 9.12 -0.55 3.54
N THR A 68 8.58 -1.14 2.47
CA THR A 68 7.83 -0.45 1.41
C THR A 68 6.55 0.18 1.95
N TYR A 69 5.84 -0.50 2.86
CA TYR A 69 4.68 0.07 3.54
C TYR A 69 5.03 1.36 4.29
N ARG A 70 6.09 1.33 5.13
CA ARG A 70 6.53 2.52 5.88
C ARG A 70 6.96 3.66 4.96
N HIS A 71 7.66 3.34 3.87
CA HIS A 71 8.08 4.33 2.89
C HIS A 71 6.88 5.05 2.25
N LEU A 72 5.89 4.29 1.77
CA LEU A 72 4.67 4.85 1.18
C LEU A 72 3.86 5.64 2.20
N GLN A 73 3.77 5.16 3.44
CA GLN A 73 3.11 5.88 4.52
C GLN A 73 3.77 7.24 4.80
N GLN A 74 5.11 7.30 4.83
CA GLN A 74 5.84 8.55 5.05
C GLN A 74 5.66 9.55 3.91
N LEU A 75 5.66 9.08 2.66
CA LEU A 75 5.38 9.91 1.49
C LEU A 75 3.94 10.45 1.49
N ASP A 76 2.97 9.62 1.87
CA ASP A 76 1.58 10.03 1.98
C ASP A 76 1.38 11.09 3.09
N SER A 77 2.02 10.89 4.25
CA SER A 77 2.01 11.89 5.32
C SER A 77 2.55 13.25 4.86
N ILE A 78 3.63 13.29 4.08
CA ILE A 78 4.13 14.56 3.52
C ILE A 78 3.11 15.18 2.58
N LYS A 79 2.51 14.39 1.68
CA LYS A 79 1.51 14.90 0.74
C LYS A 79 0.32 15.51 1.49
N GLN A 80 -0.18 14.83 2.52
CA GLN A 80 -1.29 15.32 3.34
C GLN A 80 -0.90 16.61 4.09
N ILE A 81 0.30 16.65 4.66
CA ILE A 81 0.84 17.84 5.34
C ILE A 81 0.90 19.03 4.38
N SER A 82 1.44 18.85 3.17
CA SER A 82 1.53 19.91 2.15
C SER A 82 0.16 20.44 1.74
N VAL A 83 -0.85 19.57 1.60
CA VAL A 83 -2.23 19.97 1.29
C VAL A 83 -2.83 20.79 2.44
N VAL A 84 -2.64 20.36 3.69
CA VAL A 84 -3.17 21.07 4.88
C VAL A 84 -2.49 22.43 5.08
N TYR A 85 -1.18 22.54 4.81
CA TYR A 85 -0.49 23.83 4.89
C TYR A 85 -0.90 24.76 3.75
N ALA A 86 -1.03 24.27 2.51
CA ALA A 86 -1.49 25.10 1.39
C ALA A 86 -2.87 25.74 1.64
N ASP A 87 -3.74 25.06 2.38
CA ASP A 87 -5.07 25.57 2.78
C ASP A 87 -5.03 26.53 3.98
N ARG A 88 -3.99 26.47 4.82
CA ARG A 88 -3.88 27.24 6.08
C ARG A 88 -2.93 28.43 6.04
N THR A 89 -2.03 28.52 5.06
CA THR A 89 -1.00 29.57 5.04
C THR A 89 -1.36 30.72 4.10
N GLY A 90 -1.89 31.80 4.65
CA GLY A 90 -1.64 33.15 4.13
C GLY A 90 -0.14 33.51 4.22
N PRO A 91 0.31 34.59 3.56
CA PRO A 91 1.73 34.95 3.49
C PRO A 91 2.29 35.22 4.89
N GLY A 92 3.14 34.33 5.40
CA GLY A 92 3.86 34.52 6.68
C GLY A 92 3.86 33.35 7.67
N ALA A 93 3.23 32.21 7.37
CA ALA A 93 3.22 31.09 8.31
C ALA A 93 4.52 30.26 8.27
N THR A 94 5.31 30.33 9.35
CA THR A 94 6.50 29.51 9.59
C THR A 94 6.10 28.08 9.96
N GLY A 95 5.91 27.22 8.97
CA GLY A 95 5.65 25.78 9.15
C GLY A 95 6.93 25.01 9.48
N LEU A 96 6.83 23.97 10.34
CA LEU A 96 7.89 22.98 10.58
C LEU A 96 8.48 22.52 9.23
N PRO A 97 9.80 22.29 9.11
CA PRO A 97 10.36 21.78 7.87
C PRO A 97 9.71 20.41 7.59
N PRO A 98 8.96 20.25 6.49
CA PRO A 98 8.51 18.93 6.09
C PRO A 98 9.74 18.05 5.95
N GLN A 99 9.68 16.80 6.41
CA GLN A 99 10.74 15.85 6.08
C GLN A 99 10.91 15.87 4.56
N ASP A 100 12.13 16.10 4.09
CA ASP A 100 12.38 16.10 2.66
C ASP A 100 12.12 14.69 2.11
N ALA A 101 11.34 14.59 1.02
CA ALA A 101 11.08 13.34 0.32
C ALA A 101 12.40 12.60 0.01
N ASN A 102 13.47 13.35 -0.29
CA ASN A 102 14.80 12.78 -0.53
C ASN A 102 15.34 12.00 0.68
N GLN A 103 15.13 12.50 1.91
CA GLN A 103 15.57 11.78 3.11
C GLN A 103 14.77 10.50 3.34
N ILE A 104 13.49 10.48 2.97
CA ILE A 104 12.65 9.28 3.06
C ILE A 104 13.09 8.23 2.03
N HIS A 105 13.41 8.65 0.80
CA HIS A 105 13.98 7.76 -0.21
C HIS A 105 15.35 7.22 0.23
N ALA A 106 16.26 8.06 0.73
CA ALA A 106 17.57 7.62 1.21
C ALA A 106 17.48 6.60 2.36
N ARG A 107 16.56 6.81 3.32
CA ARG A 107 16.31 5.84 4.40
C ARG A 107 15.73 4.52 3.89
N TYR A 108 14.86 4.59 2.88
CA TYR A 108 14.27 3.43 2.25
C TYR A 108 15.35 2.58 1.54
N GLU A 109 16.21 3.21 0.74
CA GLU A 109 17.33 2.54 0.06
C GLU A 109 18.33 1.94 1.06
N ALA A 110 18.70 2.69 2.11
CA ALA A 110 19.59 2.20 3.15
C ALA A 110 19.00 1.01 3.93
N THR A 111 17.67 0.91 4.00
CA THR A 111 17.00 -0.24 4.61
C THR A 111 16.96 -1.43 3.64
N MET A 112 16.70 -1.18 2.34
CA MET A 112 16.74 -2.21 1.30
C MET A 112 18.12 -2.85 1.17
N SER A 113 19.20 -2.09 1.25
CA SER A 113 20.57 -2.63 1.17
C SER A 113 20.93 -3.58 2.31
N ARG A 114 20.23 -3.49 3.45
CA ARG A 114 20.40 -4.41 4.59
C ARG A 114 19.54 -5.68 4.48
N ILE A 115 18.43 -5.61 3.75
CA ILE A 115 17.49 -6.74 3.57
C ILE A 115 17.93 -7.61 2.39
N LEU A 116 18.38 -6.96 1.32
CA LEU A 116 18.76 -7.59 0.06
C LEU A 116 20.23 -8.01 0.10
N THR A 117 20.56 -9.06 -0.63
CA THR A 117 21.98 -9.34 -0.92
C THR A 117 22.54 -8.27 -1.85
N THR A 118 23.86 -8.13 -1.92
CA THR A 118 24.51 -7.15 -2.82
C THR A 118 24.01 -7.27 -4.26
N GLY A 119 23.90 -8.49 -4.80
CA GLY A 119 23.40 -8.71 -6.16
C GLY A 119 21.92 -8.34 -6.34
N GLN A 120 21.08 -8.63 -5.34
CA GLN A 120 19.67 -8.23 -5.35
C GLN A 120 19.53 -6.71 -5.23
N PHE A 121 20.35 -6.06 -4.41
CA PHE A 121 20.33 -4.61 -4.23
C PHE A 121 20.75 -3.86 -5.51
N SER A 122 21.78 -4.33 -6.22
CA SER A 122 22.17 -3.76 -7.51
C SER A 122 21.04 -3.89 -8.55
N THR A 123 20.37 -5.05 -8.60
CA THR A 123 19.23 -5.26 -9.49
C THR A 123 18.06 -4.35 -9.11
N PHE A 124 17.78 -4.21 -7.81
CA PHE A 124 16.78 -3.29 -7.30
C PHE A 124 17.06 -1.84 -7.72
N HIS A 125 18.30 -1.37 -7.60
CA HIS A 125 18.68 -0.02 -7.99
C HIS A 125 18.52 0.19 -9.51
N TRP A 126 18.86 -0.80 -10.33
CA TRP A 126 18.59 -0.74 -11.77
C TRP A 126 17.09 -0.65 -12.08
N LEU A 127 16.25 -1.39 -11.36
CA LEU A 127 14.79 -1.31 -11.50
C LEU A 127 14.22 0.08 -11.15
N LEU A 128 14.89 0.84 -10.27
CA LEU A 128 14.50 2.21 -9.93
C LEU A 128 14.94 3.24 -10.97
N SER A 129 15.95 2.91 -11.78
CA SER A 129 16.52 3.82 -12.80
C SER A 129 15.83 3.76 -14.17
N GLN A 130 14.85 2.86 -14.35
CA GLN A 130 14.01 2.81 -15.55
C GLN A 130 12.93 3.89 -15.51
#